data_AF-A0A1Y2SY42-F1
#
_entry.id   AF-A0A1Y2SY42-F1
#
_cell.length_a   1.000
_cell.length_b   1.000
_cell.length_c   1.000
_cell.angle_alpha   90.00
_cell.angle_beta   90.00
_cell.angle_gamma   90.00
#
_symmetry.space_group_name_H-M   'P 1'
#
loop_
_entity.id
_entity.type
_entity.pdbx_description
1 polymer ?
#
loop_
_entity_poly.entity_id
_entity_poly.type
_entity_poly.pdbx_seq_one_letter_code
_entity_poly.pdbx_strand_id
1 'polypeptide(L)'
;MTMTDPIADMLTRLRNASAAKHETVDMPYSKFKAHIAEILKREGYIADFAAKEARVGQTLEITLKYGKHGEQSIQGIKRVSKPGLRRYAKSDALPMPLGGLGIAIISTSSGLMTQKECLDKGIGGEIVAYVW
;
A
#
# COMPACT_ATOMS: atom_id res chain seq x y z
N MET A 1 8.85 -21.59 7.44
CA MET A 1 8.78 -20.20 7.94
C MET A 1 7.32 -19.81 8.07
N THR A 2 6.89 -19.33 9.23
CA THR A 2 5.52 -18.87 9.45
C THR A 2 5.37 -17.43 8.96
N MET A 3 4.24 -17.13 8.31
CA MET A 3 3.95 -15.82 7.77
C MET A 3 3.41 -14.89 8.86
N THR A 4 4.22 -13.94 9.33
CA THR A 4 3.87 -13.10 10.50
C THR A 4 3.32 -11.72 10.16
N ASP A 5 3.71 -11.11 9.03
CA ASP A 5 3.17 -9.83 8.55
C ASP A 5 2.82 -9.90 7.04
N PRO A 6 1.56 -10.24 6.71
CA PRO A 6 1.06 -10.29 5.33
C PRO A 6 1.15 -8.97 4.57
N ILE A 7 1.12 -7.83 5.28
CA ILE A 7 1.18 -6.51 4.65
C ILE A 7 2.63 -6.19 4.29
N ALA A 8 3.57 -6.44 5.21
CA ALA A 8 4.99 -6.23 4.92
C ALA A 8 5.46 -7.06 3.71
N ASP A 9 4.97 -8.29 3.56
CA ASP A 9 5.23 -9.13 2.38
C ASP A 9 4.65 -8.52 1.10
N MET A 10 3.39 -8.08 1.09
CA MET A 10 2.80 -7.38 -0.05
C MET A 10 3.66 -6.19 -0.50
N LEU A 11 4.05 -5.32 0.44
CA LEU A 11 4.84 -4.13 0.14
C LEU A 11 6.24 -4.51 -0.39
N THR A 12 6.84 -5.58 0.16
CA THR A 12 8.14 -6.07 -0.28
C THR A 12 8.06 -6.66 -1.69
N ARG A 13 7.01 -7.44 -1.99
CA ARG A 13 6.77 -7.97 -3.34
C ARG A 13 6.61 -6.86 -4.37
N LEU A 14 5.81 -5.83 -4.05
CA LEU A 14 5.64 -4.65 -4.90
C LEU A 14 6.97 -3.94 -5.17
N ARG A 15 7.76 -3.69 -4.13
CA ARG A 15 9.09 -3.07 -4.25
C ARG A 15 10.01 -3.88 -5.15
N ASN A 16 10.09 -5.19 -4.92
CA ASN A 16 11.00 -6.07 -5.65
C ASN A 16 10.57 -6.22 -7.12
N ALA A 17 9.27 -6.39 -7.38
CA ALA A 17 8.72 -6.47 -8.73
C ALA A 17 8.91 -5.17 -9.51
N SER A 18 8.71 -4.01 -8.85
CA SER A 18 8.98 -2.71 -9.46
C SER A 18 10.46 -2.53 -9.79
N ALA A 19 11.36 -2.87 -8.85
CA ALA A 19 12.81 -2.85 -9.05
C ALA A 19 13.26 -3.74 -10.22
N ALA A 20 12.65 -4.92 -10.35
CA ALA A 20 12.92 -5.87 -11.43
C ALA A 20 12.19 -5.56 -12.75
N LYS A 21 11.40 -4.46 -12.81
CA LYS A 21 10.59 -4.06 -13.97
C LYS A 21 9.61 -5.13 -14.45
N HIS A 22 9.03 -5.90 -13.53
CA HIS A 22 7.97 -6.85 -13.87
C HIS A 22 6.68 -6.10 -14.23
N GLU A 23 5.87 -6.64 -15.13
CA GLU A 23 4.56 -6.05 -15.47
C GLU A 23 3.51 -6.29 -14.39
N THR A 24 3.52 -7.48 -13.80
CA THR A 24 2.56 -7.90 -12.78
C THR A 24 3.24 -8.52 -11.56
N VAL A 25 2.52 -8.54 -10.44
CA VAL A 25 2.93 -9.25 -9.23
C VAL A 25 1.75 -9.93 -8.56
N ASP A 26 1.93 -11.21 -8.22
CA ASP A 26 0.92 -12.04 -7.60
C ASP A 26 1.21 -12.29 -6.11
N MET A 27 0.13 -12.34 -5.33
CA MET A 27 0.19 -12.71 -3.92
C MET A 27 -1.14 -13.27 -3.41
N PRO A 28 -1.14 -13.98 -2.26
CA PRO A 28 -2.39 -14.42 -1.64
C PRO A 28 -3.30 -13.23 -1.31
N TYR A 29 -4.56 -13.32 -1.73
CA TYR A 29 -5.57 -12.29 -1.53
C TYR A 29 -5.91 -12.09 -0.05
N SER A 30 -6.17 -10.84 0.32
CA SER A 30 -6.94 -10.50 1.52
C SER A 30 -7.69 -9.21 1.27
N LYS A 31 -8.82 -9.01 1.95
CA LYS A 31 -9.60 -7.75 1.84
C LYS A 31 -8.74 -6.53 2.15
N PHE A 32 -7.87 -6.64 3.17
CA PHE A 32 -6.97 -5.55 3.56
C PHE A 32 -5.94 -5.23 2.47
N LYS A 33 -5.36 -6.24 1.82
CA LYS A 33 -4.44 -6.05 0.69
C LYS A 33 -5.16 -5.43 -0.52
N ALA A 34 -6.39 -5.85 -0.79
CA ALA A 34 -7.20 -5.29 -1.86
C ALA A 34 -7.50 -3.79 -1.63
N HIS A 35 -7.84 -3.39 -0.40
CA HIS A 35 -8.06 -1.97 -0.08
C HIS A 35 -6.78 -1.14 -0.19
N ILE A 36 -5.61 -1.71 0.17
CA ILE A 36 -4.32 -1.05 -0.11
C ILE A 36 -4.12 -0.88 -1.61
N ALA A 37 -4.37 -1.92 -2.41
CA ALA A 37 -4.22 -1.85 -3.86
C ALA A 37 -5.18 -0.83 -4.49
N GLU A 38 -6.41 -0.71 -3.97
CA GLU A 38 -7.38 0.31 -4.40
C GLU A 38 -6.86 1.73 -4.17
N ILE A 39 -6.30 2.01 -3.00
CA ILE A 39 -5.67 3.31 -2.71
C ILE A 39 -4.49 3.54 -3.67
N LEU A 40 -3.60 2.55 -3.83
CA LEU A 40 -2.45 2.67 -4.74
C LEU A 40 -2.88 2.96 -6.19
N LYS A 41 -4.00 2.36 -6.65
CA LYS A 41 -4.56 2.59 -7.99
C LYS A 41 -5.11 4.02 -8.10
N ARG A 42 -5.92 4.44 -7.12
CA ARG A 42 -6.54 5.77 -7.10
C ARG A 42 -5.50 6.89 -7.07
N GLU A 43 -4.43 6.70 -6.30
CA GLU A 43 -3.29 7.64 -6.22
C GLU A 43 -2.32 7.48 -7.40
N GLY A 44 -2.56 6.54 -8.31
CA GLY A 44 -1.82 6.40 -9.56
C GLY A 44 -0.44 5.75 -9.47
N TYR A 45 -0.14 5.05 -8.36
CA TYR A 45 1.10 4.29 -8.15
C TYR A 45 1.11 2.94 -8.89
N ILE A 46 -0.05 2.32 -9.07
CA ILE A 46 -0.23 1.10 -9.85
C ILE A 46 -1.20 1.35 -11.00
N ALA A 47 -1.17 0.50 -12.01
CA ALA A 47 -2.07 0.61 -13.16
C ALA A 47 -3.43 -0.01 -12.83
N ASP A 48 -3.43 -1.24 -12.31
CA ASP A 48 -4.65 -1.95 -11.95
C ASP A 48 -4.39 -3.07 -10.92
N PHE A 49 -5.47 -3.65 -10.39
CA PHE A 49 -5.42 -4.88 -9.61
C PHE A 49 -6.68 -5.73 -9.85
N ALA A 50 -6.53 -7.05 -9.72
CA ALA A 50 -7.63 -7.99 -9.86
C ALA A 50 -7.54 -9.12 -8.82
N ALA A 51 -8.70 -9.57 -8.32
CA ALA A 51 -8.80 -10.80 -7.55
C ALA A 51 -9.12 -11.96 -8.51
N LYS A 52 -8.19 -12.91 -8.63
CA LYS A 52 -8.33 -14.11 -9.47
C LYS A 52 -8.62 -15.32 -8.59
N GLU A 53 -9.44 -16.24 -9.10
CA GLU A 53 -9.57 -17.56 -8.48
C GLU A 53 -8.25 -18.31 -8.57
N ALA A 54 -7.92 -19.03 -7.49
CA ALA A 54 -6.73 -19.85 -7.41
C ALA A 54 -7.13 -21.25 -6.93
N ARG A 55 -6.23 -22.23 -7.08
CA ARG A 55 -6.45 -23.61 -6.59
C ARG A 55 -6.83 -23.65 -5.09
N VAL A 56 -6.33 -22.69 -4.31
CA VAL A 56 -6.70 -22.48 -2.91
C VAL A 56 -6.94 -21.00 -2.69
N GLY A 57 -8.18 -20.64 -2.35
CA GLY A 57 -8.57 -19.25 -2.08
C GLY A 57 -8.53 -18.37 -3.33
N GLN A 58 -8.00 -17.16 -3.17
CA GLN A 58 -7.90 -16.17 -4.24
C GLN A 58 -6.48 -15.61 -4.30
N THR A 59 -6.04 -15.24 -5.51
CA THR A 59 -4.81 -14.50 -5.76
C THR A 59 -5.15 -13.05 -6.05
N LEU A 60 -4.43 -12.13 -5.42
CA LEU A 60 -4.42 -10.73 -5.79
C LEU A 60 -3.29 -10.52 -6.80
N GLU A 61 -3.65 -10.21 -8.04
CA GLU A 61 -2.72 -9.77 -9.08
C GLU A 61 -2.72 -8.24 -9.12
N ILE A 62 -1.54 -7.64 -9.13
CA ILE A 62 -1.34 -6.19 -9.25
C ILE A 62 -0.55 -5.90 -10.52
N THR A 63 -1.07 -5.03 -11.36
CA THR A 63 -0.40 -4.53 -12.56
C THR A 63 0.37 -3.26 -12.23
N LEU A 64 1.69 -3.31 -12.41
CA LEU A 64 2.60 -2.22 -12.12
C LEU A 64 2.54 -1.16 -13.22
N LYS A 65 2.81 0.09 -12.85
CA LYS A 65 2.79 1.24 -13.76
C LYS A 65 4.19 1.77 -13.97
N TYR A 66 4.55 1.99 -15.23
CA TYR A 66 5.82 2.58 -15.63
C TYR A 66 5.60 3.79 -16.54
N GLY A 67 6.50 4.76 -16.44
CA GLY A 67 6.56 5.92 -17.35
C GLY A 67 7.02 5.53 -18.75
N LYS A 68 6.92 6.46 -19.70
CA LYS A 68 7.30 6.23 -21.11
C LYS A 68 8.75 5.78 -21.30
N HIS A 69 9.63 6.21 -20.40
CA HIS A 69 11.05 5.86 -20.40
C HIS A 69 11.40 4.73 -19.43
N GLY A 70 10.40 4.01 -18.91
CA GLY A 70 10.59 2.93 -17.94
C GLY A 70 10.83 3.40 -16.50
N GLU A 71 10.47 4.64 -16.19
CA GLU A 71 10.49 5.19 -14.84
C GLU A 71 9.48 4.44 -13.97
N GLN A 72 9.86 4.08 -12.75
CA GLN A 72 8.98 3.40 -11.81
C GLN A 72 7.98 4.40 -11.21
N SER A 73 6.69 4.05 -11.18
CA SER A 73 5.69 4.89 -10.50
C SER A 73 5.79 4.80 -8.97
N ILE A 74 6.41 3.75 -8.44
CA ILE A 74 6.71 3.58 -7.01
C ILE A 74 8.23 3.67 -6.85
N GLN A 75 8.72 4.76 -6.28
CA GLN A 75 10.14 4.95 -5.98
C GLN A 75 10.52 4.35 -4.63
N GLY A 76 9.58 4.33 -3.68
CA GLY A 76 9.79 3.82 -2.34
C GLY A 76 8.49 3.37 -1.68
N ILE A 77 8.59 2.29 -0.92
CA ILE A 77 7.47 1.77 -0.13
C ILE A 77 7.98 1.23 1.20
N LYS A 78 7.31 1.59 2.29
CA LYS A 78 7.78 1.28 3.65
C LYS A 78 6.64 0.94 4.59
N ARG A 79 6.71 -0.22 5.23
CA ARG A 79 5.83 -0.60 6.36
C ARG A 79 6.22 0.20 7.61
N VAL A 80 5.27 0.92 8.19
CA VAL A 80 5.51 1.82 9.35
C VAL A 80 5.12 1.14 10.65
N SER A 81 3.82 0.86 10.84
CA SER A 81 3.35 0.07 11.97
C SER A 81 3.73 -1.41 11.75
N LYS A 82 4.24 -2.12 12.75
CA LYS A 82 4.62 -3.54 12.63
C LYS A 82 4.04 -4.31 13.82
N PRO A 83 3.86 -5.64 13.75
CA PRO A 83 3.30 -6.41 14.88
C PRO A 83 4.00 -6.15 16.23
N GLY A 84 5.33 -6.01 16.24
CA GLY A 84 6.10 -5.72 17.45
C GLY A 84 6.09 -4.26 17.91
N LEU A 85 5.71 -3.31 17.04
CA LEU A 85 5.58 -1.90 17.39
C LEU A 85 4.53 -1.23 16.51
N ARG A 86 3.35 -1.02 17.09
CA ARG A 86 2.24 -0.34 16.42
C ARG A 86 2.44 1.18 16.46
N ARG A 87 2.19 1.84 15.34
CA ARG A 87 2.34 3.30 15.19
C ARG A 87 0.99 3.92 14.88
N TYR A 88 0.55 4.84 15.73
CA TYR A 88 -0.69 5.59 15.58
C TYR A 88 -0.39 7.08 15.53
N ALA A 89 -1.23 7.82 14.81
CA ALA A 89 -1.20 9.28 14.79
C ALA A 89 -2.61 9.83 15.03
N LYS A 90 -2.65 10.94 15.78
CA LYS A 90 -3.83 11.79 15.89
C LYS A 90 -4.01 12.60 14.60
N SER A 91 -5.20 13.16 14.39
CA SER A 91 -5.53 13.93 13.17
C SER A 91 -4.66 15.16 12.95
N ASP A 92 -4.19 15.79 14.02
CA ASP A 92 -3.29 16.96 14.02
C ASP A 92 -1.81 16.59 13.81
N ALA A 93 -1.44 15.31 13.93
CA ALA A 93 -0.08 14.82 13.86
C ALA A 93 0.12 13.79 12.73
N LEU A 94 -0.73 13.85 11.70
CA LEU A 94 -0.64 12.94 10.56
C LEU A 94 0.65 13.20 9.77
N PRO A 95 1.41 12.15 9.45
CA PRO A 95 2.68 12.30 8.73
C PRO A 95 2.43 12.70 7.28
N MET A 96 3.30 13.54 6.73
CA MET A 96 3.35 13.88 5.30
C MET A 96 4.67 13.37 4.70
N PRO A 97 4.70 12.13 4.16
CA PRO A 97 5.88 11.60 3.49
C PRO A 97 6.36 12.54 2.39
N LEU A 98 7.67 12.78 2.35
CA LEU A 98 8.32 13.72 1.41
C LEU A 98 7.64 15.10 1.34
N GLY A 99 7.16 15.62 2.48
CA GLY A 99 6.51 16.93 2.52
C GLY A 99 5.19 17.01 1.75
N GLY A 100 4.53 15.87 1.54
CA GLY A 100 3.26 15.78 0.81
C GLY A 100 3.39 15.29 -0.64
N LEU A 101 4.61 15.03 -1.13
CA LEU A 101 4.83 14.41 -2.43
C LEU A 101 4.54 12.90 -2.42
N GLY A 102 4.61 12.26 -1.25
CA GLY A 102 4.20 10.86 -1.05
C GLY A 102 2.88 10.74 -0.29
N ILE A 103 2.39 9.51 -0.20
CA ILE A 103 1.19 9.18 0.58
C ILE A 103 1.53 8.34 1.82
N ALA A 104 0.74 8.54 2.87
CA ALA A 104 0.66 7.64 4.00
C ALA A 104 -0.71 6.96 4.01
N ILE A 105 -0.69 5.64 4.06
CA ILE A 105 -1.90 4.82 4.16
C ILE A 105 -2.22 4.66 5.64
N ILE A 106 -3.42 5.05 6.04
CA ILE A 106 -3.88 5.10 7.42
C ILE A 106 -5.10 4.20 7.58
N SER A 107 -5.05 3.34 8.59
CA SER A 107 -6.20 2.55 9.02
C SER A 107 -6.95 3.30 10.10
N THR A 108 -8.19 3.69 9.80
CA THR A 108 -9.08 4.42 10.71
C THR A 108 -10.32 3.59 11.03
N SER A 109 -11.14 4.06 11.97
CA SER A 109 -12.47 3.47 12.24
C SER A 109 -13.43 3.55 11.04
N SER A 110 -13.21 4.50 10.13
CA SER A 110 -14.03 4.69 8.92
C SER A 110 -13.44 3.98 7.68
N GLY A 111 -12.40 3.16 7.85
CA GLY A 111 -11.75 2.40 6.78
C GLY A 111 -10.31 2.82 6.49
N LEU A 112 -9.77 2.28 5.41
CA LEU A 112 -8.43 2.58 4.92
C LEU A 112 -8.47 3.83 4.03
N MET A 113 -7.62 4.81 4.31
CA MET A 113 -7.57 6.04 3.53
C MET A 113 -6.18 6.67 3.56
N THR A 114 -5.98 7.69 2.74
CA THR A 114 -4.76 8.49 2.71
C THR A 114 -4.73 9.48 3.87
N GLN A 115 -3.55 9.97 4.22
CA GLN A 115 -3.39 11.06 5.18
C GLN A 115 -4.16 12.32 4.78
N LYS A 116 -4.30 12.60 3.48
CA LYS A 116 -5.02 13.77 2.99
C LYS A 116 -6.52 13.65 3.31
N GLU A 117 -7.13 12.51 2.99
CA GLU A 117 -8.52 12.23 3.34
C GLU A 117 -8.75 12.23 4.86
N CYS A 118 -7.78 11.75 5.62
CA CYS A 118 -7.82 11.82 7.09
C CYS A 118 -7.79 13.27 7.61
N LEU A 119 -6.95 14.14 7.04
CA LEU A 119 -6.87 15.56 7.40
C LEU A 119 -8.19 16.27 7.09
N ASP A 120 -8.75 16.04 5.90
CA ASP A 120 -10.02 16.65 5.47
C ASP A 120 -11.18 16.26 6.41
N LYS A 121 -11.15 15.05 6.97
CA LYS A 121 -12.16 14.54 7.91
C LYS A 121 -11.82 14.81 9.38
N GLY A 122 -10.61 15.27 9.70
CA GLY A 122 -10.14 15.44 11.07
C GLY A 122 -9.99 14.14 11.87
N ILE A 123 -9.67 13.01 11.21
CA ILE A 123 -9.60 11.67 11.83
C ILE A 123 -8.16 11.14 11.86
N GLY A 124 -7.74 10.57 12.99
CA GLY A 124 -6.46 9.86 13.15
C GLY A 124 -6.58 8.34 13.00
N GLY A 125 -5.45 7.62 13.08
CA GLY A 125 -5.47 6.16 12.94
C GLY A 125 -4.09 5.48 13.03
N GLU A 126 -4.05 4.18 12.71
CA GLU A 126 -2.80 3.42 12.60
C GLU A 126 -2.11 3.76 11.29
N ILE A 127 -0.84 4.16 11.34
CA ILE A 127 -0.04 4.44 10.15
C ILE A 127 0.44 3.11 9.57
N VAL A 128 -0.19 2.67 8.49
CA VAL A 128 0.09 1.38 7.88
C VAL A 128 1.42 1.42 7.12
N ALA A 129 1.50 2.28 6.12
CA ALA A 129 2.65 2.33 5.22
C ALA A 129 2.81 3.72 4.62
N TYR A 130 4.03 4.01 4.18
CA TYR A 130 4.35 5.15 3.33
C TYR A 130 4.69 4.65 1.93
N VAL A 131 4.29 5.42 0.92
CA VAL A 131 4.52 5.17 -0.50
C VAL A 131 4.92 6.49 -1.14
N TRP A 132 5.94 6.48 -1.98
CA TRP A 132 6.41 7.62 -2.76
C TRP A 132 7.18 7.17 -4.00
#